data_AF-B4KN67-F1
#
_entry.id   AF-B4KN67-F1
#
_cell.length_a   1.000
_cell.length_b   1.000
_cell.length_c   1.000
_cell.angle_alpha   90.00
_cell.angle_beta   90.00
_cell.angle_gamma   90.00
#
_symmetry.space_group_name_H-M   'P 1'
#
loop_
_entity.id
_entity.type
_entity.pdbx_description
1 polymer ?
#
loop_
_entity_poly.entity_id
_entity_poly.type
_entity_poly.pdbx_seq_one_letter_code
_entity_poly.pdbx_strand_id
1 'polypeptide(L)'
;MGDNAGNSEQSRRKFVAIVYMMTLVALLLGLGQWLAVVFVGSLGLAFMEYDFISGIFFSLSVILAIIFIFVEKARTMIALNWILAILIMEFAILGVFALCPRSGWPELLLWYLICLLVFFLAILVGSILPHDLTLDVVILFVISFIFLIVSVFLIMLHLMSRTSHSIILYQIFVSVIILTFVMYHAQTINGGRFAELRVNDYLLASIILFYDFIVLFLLTFYVQVRFPLIKRGRQTTEAPPTTVYFTTLAAPEAAPAAPAAAPAAPAAAPAAEGFRFI
;
A
#
# COMPACT_ATOMS: atom_id res chain seq x y z
N MET A 1 16.81 -37.46 -31.98
CA MET A 1 16.15 -36.13 -32.00
C MET A 1 15.38 -35.81 -30.71
N GLY A 2 15.47 -36.64 -29.65
CA GLY A 2 14.75 -36.45 -28.38
C GLY A 2 15.52 -35.70 -27.27
N ASP A 3 16.86 -35.56 -27.38
CA ASP A 3 17.68 -34.99 -26.30
C ASP A 3 17.56 -33.46 -26.16
N ASN A 4 17.22 -32.76 -27.26
CA ASN A 4 17.08 -31.30 -27.24
C ASN A 4 15.78 -30.82 -26.59
N ALA A 5 14.69 -31.60 -26.71
CA ALA A 5 13.40 -31.26 -26.12
C ALA A 5 13.45 -31.30 -24.58
N GLY A 6 14.05 -32.37 -24.02
CA GLY A 6 14.22 -32.52 -22.57
C GLY A 6 15.07 -31.41 -21.93
N ASN A 7 16.10 -30.92 -22.62
CA ASN A 7 16.95 -29.84 -22.11
C ASN A 7 16.21 -28.49 -22.08
N SER A 8 15.33 -28.23 -23.06
CA SER A 8 14.52 -27.00 -23.12
C SER A 8 13.47 -26.92 -22.01
N GLU A 9 12.76 -28.03 -21.73
CA GLU A 9 11.77 -28.09 -20.64
C GLU A 9 12.42 -27.97 -19.26
N GLN A 10 13.59 -28.60 -19.07
CA GLN A 10 14.35 -28.49 -17.83
C GLN A 10 14.85 -27.07 -17.59
N SER A 11 15.31 -26.38 -18.65
CA SER A 11 15.70 -24.97 -18.56
C SER A 11 14.52 -24.08 -18.17
N ARG A 12 13.34 -24.30 -18.78
CA ARG A 12 12.11 -23.57 -18.42
C ARG A 12 11.69 -23.81 -16.97
N ARG A 13 11.70 -25.06 -16.50
CA ARG A 13 11.37 -25.38 -15.09
C ARG A 13 12.30 -24.68 -14.11
N LYS A 14 13.60 -24.65 -14.41
CA LYS A 14 14.59 -23.90 -13.60
C LYS A 14 14.30 -22.40 -13.61
N PHE A 15 14.01 -21.82 -14.78
CA PHE A 15 13.61 -20.42 -14.91
C PHE A 15 12.39 -20.09 -14.05
N VAL A 16 11.30 -20.86 -14.18
CA VAL A 16 10.07 -20.68 -13.41
C VAL A 16 10.33 -20.74 -11.91
N ALA A 17 11.10 -21.75 -11.47
CA ALA A 17 11.46 -21.90 -10.07
C ALA A 17 12.27 -20.70 -9.54
N ILE A 18 13.24 -20.20 -10.32
CA ILE A 18 14.04 -19.03 -9.94
C ILE A 18 13.15 -17.79 -9.82
N VAL A 19 12.26 -17.53 -10.77
CA VAL A 19 11.37 -16.36 -10.77
C VAL A 19 10.49 -16.35 -9.53
N TYR A 20 9.81 -17.47 -9.23
CA TYR A 20 8.93 -17.53 -8.06
C TYR A 20 9.71 -17.51 -6.73
N MET A 21 10.89 -18.12 -6.66
CA MET A 21 11.74 -18.04 -5.47
C MET A 21 12.25 -16.62 -5.24
N MET A 22 12.69 -15.91 -6.28
CA MET A 22 13.12 -14.51 -6.18
C MET A 22 11.95 -13.61 -5.75
N THR A 23 10.76 -13.82 -6.31
CA THR A 23 9.55 -13.10 -5.91
C THR A 23 9.25 -13.36 -4.44
N LEU A 24 9.27 -14.62 -3.99
CA LEU A 24 9.04 -14.96 -2.59
C LEU A 24 10.05 -14.31 -1.64
N VAL A 25 11.34 -14.32 -2.00
CA VAL A 25 12.40 -13.66 -1.22
C VAL A 25 12.15 -12.16 -1.13
N ALA A 26 11.80 -11.51 -2.23
CA ALA A 26 11.48 -10.07 -2.26
C ALA A 26 10.25 -9.73 -1.39
N LEU A 27 9.21 -10.57 -1.42
CA LEU A 27 8.02 -10.42 -0.58
C LEU A 27 8.36 -10.57 0.91
N LEU A 28 9.16 -11.57 1.28
CA LEU A 28 9.61 -11.77 2.66
C LEU A 28 10.51 -10.62 3.14
N LEU A 29 11.40 -10.12 2.28
CA LEU A 29 12.25 -8.96 2.56
C LEU A 29 11.40 -7.71 2.82
N GLY A 30 10.43 -7.44 1.95
CA GLY A 30 9.48 -6.34 2.12
C GLY A 30 8.71 -6.44 3.44
N LEU A 31 8.14 -7.61 3.74
CA LEU A 31 7.44 -7.85 5.01
C LEU A 31 8.34 -7.60 6.21
N GLY A 32 9.58 -8.11 6.19
CA GLY A 32 10.55 -7.93 7.26
C GLY A 32 10.87 -6.46 7.51
N GLN A 33 11.14 -5.70 6.44
CA GLN A 33 11.40 -4.26 6.53
C GLN A 33 10.18 -3.47 7.01
N TRP A 34 8.98 -3.76 6.51
CA TRP A 34 7.75 -3.10 6.94
C TRP A 34 7.43 -3.36 8.42
N LEU A 35 7.60 -4.60 8.89
CA LEU A 35 7.45 -4.94 10.31
C LEU A 35 8.50 -4.24 11.17
N ALA A 36 9.75 -4.16 10.71
CA ALA A 36 10.80 -3.43 11.41
C ALA A 36 10.44 -1.95 11.61
N VAL A 37 9.91 -1.29 10.58
CA VAL A 37 9.45 0.12 10.67
C VAL A 37 8.27 0.28 11.65
N VAL A 38 7.38 -0.71 11.74
CA VAL A 38 6.27 -0.68 12.69
C VAL A 38 6.72 -0.92 14.14
N PHE A 39 7.69 -1.80 14.37
CA PHE A 39 8.18 -2.11 15.71
C PHE A 39 9.18 -1.07 16.24
N VAL A 40 9.97 -0.44 15.38
CA VAL A 40 10.90 0.62 15.76
C VAL A 40 10.14 1.96 15.74
N GLY A 41 9.54 2.31 16.89
CA GLY A 41 8.68 3.49 17.01
C GLY A 41 9.30 4.80 16.52
N SER A 42 10.62 5.01 16.68
CA SER A 42 11.32 6.19 16.17
C SER A 42 11.34 6.27 14.64
N LEU A 43 11.57 5.14 13.97
CA LEU A 43 11.51 5.05 12.50
C LEU A 43 10.07 5.26 12.02
N GLY A 44 9.11 4.61 12.66
CA GLY A 44 7.69 4.76 12.32
C GLY A 44 7.20 6.21 12.42
N LEU A 45 7.60 6.93 13.48
CA LEU A 45 7.29 8.35 13.64
C LEU A 45 7.95 9.21 12.56
N ALA A 46 9.24 8.98 12.26
CA ALA A 46 9.95 9.72 11.23
C ALA A 46 9.29 9.58 9.84
N PHE A 47 8.87 8.37 9.46
CA PHE A 47 8.18 8.14 8.19
C PHE A 47 6.72 8.61 8.17
N MET A 48 6.08 8.83 9.33
CA MET A 48 4.78 9.48 9.41
C MET A 48 4.89 11.00 9.31
N GLU A 49 5.94 11.59 9.86
CA GLU A 49 6.22 13.03 9.80
C GLU A 49 6.70 13.45 8.40
N TYR A 50 7.59 12.65 7.80
CA TYR A 50 8.15 12.90 6.47
C TYR A 50 7.60 11.89 5.44
N ASP A 51 6.28 11.74 5.39
CA ASP A 51 5.63 10.76 4.51
C ASP A 51 5.86 11.01 3.00
N PHE A 52 6.12 12.26 2.61
CA PHE A 52 6.51 12.60 1.24
C PHE A 52 7.78 11.87 0.77
N ILE A 53 8.68 11.48 1.68
CA ILE A 53 9.91 10.75 1.35
C ILE A 53 9.55 9.39 0.74
N SER A 54 8.60 8.66 1.33
CA SER A 54 8.09 7.41 0.76
C SER A 54 7.47 7.64 -0.62
N GLY A 55 6.74 8.73 -0.82
CA GLY A 55 6.20 9.10 -2.14
C GLY A 55 7.28 9.30 -3.21
N ILE A 56 8.40 9.94 -2.86
CA ILE A 56 9.54 10.14 -3.76
C ILE A 56 10.20 8.80 -4.10
N PHE A 57 10.50 7.95 -3.12
CA PHE A 57 11.10 6.63 -3.37
C PHE A 57 10.21 5.73 -4.21
N PHE A 58 8.90 5.73 -3.95
CA PHE A 58 7.95 4.97 -4.76
C PHE A 58 7.95 5.45 -6.22
N SER A 59 7.89 6.76 -6.43
CA SER A 59 7.92 7.35 -7.78
C SER A 59 9.22 7.05 -8.52
N LEU A 60 10.35 7.17 -7.82
CA LEU A 60 11.67 6.84 -8.36
C LEU A 60 11.77 5.35 -8.73
N SER A 61 11.21 4.46 -7.91
CA SER A 61 11.16 3.04 -8.22
C SER A 61 10.39 2.75 -9.49
N VAL A 62 9.21 3.37 -9.67
CA VAL A 62 8.39 3.20 -10.89
C VAL A 62 9.15 3.69 -12.12
N ILE A 63 9.81 4.85 -12.04
CA ILE A 63 10.61 5.39 -13.15
C ILE A 63 11.75 4.43 -13.49
N LEU A 64 12.47 3.92 -12.48
CA LEU A 64 13.55 2.95 -12.70
C LEU A 64 13.01 1.64 -13.29
N ALA A 65 11.84 1.16 -12.85
CA ALA A 65 11.20 -0.02 -13.41
C ALA A 65 10.84 0.17 -14.90
N ILE A 66 10.30 1.33 -15.27
CA ILE A 66 10.01 1.69 -16.67
C ILE A 66 11.30 1.68 -17.49
N ILE A 67 12.36 2.34 -17.02
CA ILE A 67 13.66 2.34 -17.70
C ILE A 67 14.19 0.91 -17.87
N PHE A 68 14.09 0.10 -16.82
CA PHE A 68 14.55 -1.29 -16.83
C PHE A 68 13.77 -2.17 -17.81
N ILE A 69 12.46 -1.94 -17.98
CA ILE A 69 11.62 -2.65 -18.94
C ILE A 69 12.02 -2.29 -20.39
N PHE A 70 12.18 -1.00 -20.70
CA PHE A 70 12.44 -0.55 -22.08
C PHE A 70 13.91 -0.68 -22.53
N VAL A 71 14.87 -0.59 -21.62
CA VAL A 71 16.30 -0.59 -21.97
C VAL A 71 16.85 -2.02 -21.93
N GLU A 72 16.64 -2.77 -23.02
CA GLU A 72 17.14 -4.16 -23.14
C GLU A 72 18.64 -4.28 -22.88
N LYS A 73 19.45 -3.31 -23.34
CA LYS A 73 20.90 -3.29 -23.14
C LYS A 73 21.30 -3.29 -21.66
N ALA A 74 20.51 -2.65 -20.79
CA ALA A 74 20.77 -2.63 -19.36
C ALA A 74 20.54 -4.00 -18.71
N ARG A 75 19.58 -4.78 -19.25
CA ARG A 75 19.27 -6.15 -18.77
C ARG A 75 20.32 -7.17 -19.20
N THR A 76 20.97 -6.95 -20.33
CA THR A 76 22.00 -7.88 -20.86
C THR A 76 23.27 -7.90 -20.00
N MET A 77 23.63 -6.78 -19.36
CA MET A 77 24.79 -6.72 -18.48
C MET A 77 24.45 -7.30 -17.10
N ILE A 78 24.98 -8.48 -16.78
CA ILE A 78 24.57 -9.25 -15.60
C ILE A 78 24.69 -8.47 -14.28
N ALA A 79 25.80 -7.76 -14.06
CA ALA A 79 26.02 -7.00 -12.84
C ALA A 79 25.06 -5.81 -12.72
N LEU A 80 24.87 -5.05 -13.82
CA LEU A 80 23.95 -3.92 -13.85
C LEU A 80 22.50 -4.38 -13.67
N ASN A 81 22.13 -5.50 -14.28
CA ASN A 81 20.80 -6.08 -14.18
C ASN A 81 20.44 -6.39 -12.72
N TRP A 82 21.35 -7.04 -11.97
CA TRP A 82 21.15 -7.30 -10.54
C TRP A 82 21.10 -6.03 -9.69
N ILE A 83 22.01 -5.07 -9.92
CA ILE A 83 22.02 -3.81 -9.17
C ILE A 83 20.71 -3.04 -9.39
N LEU A 84 20.26 -2.91 -10.64
CA LEU A 84 19.01 -2.22 -10.96
C LEU A 84 17.81 -2.95 -10.35
N ALA A 85 17.76 -4.28 -10.43
CA ALA A 85 16.67 -5.07 -9.87
C ALA A 85 16.54 -4.87 -8.36
N ILE A 86 17.66 -4.96 -7.63
CA ILE A 86 17.70 -4.73 -6.17
C ILE A 86 17.27 -3.29 -5.87
N LEU A 87 17.82 -2.31 -6.58
CA LEU A 87 17.50 -0.89 -6.36
C LEU A 87 16.01 -0.59 -6.57
N ILE A 88 15.41 -1.15 -7.63
CA ILE A 88 13.99 -1.03 -7.93
C ILE A 88 13.17 -1.63 -6.78
N MET A 89 13.45 -2.88 -6.39
CA MET A 89 12.71 -3.54 -5.33
C MET A 89 12.82 -2.79 -3.98
N GLU A 90 14.03 -2.38 -3.59
CA GLU A 90 14.25 -1.62 -2.36
C GLU A 90 13.49 -0.28 -2.36
N PHE A 91 13.58 0.50 -3.44
CA PHE A 91 12.84 1.76 -3.52
C PHE A 91 11.32 1.58 -3.50
N ALA A 92 10.81 0.48 -4.07
CA ALA A 92 9.39 0.15 -3.96
C ALA A 92 9.01 -0.22 -2.53
N ILE A 93 9.85 -0.98 -1.81
CA ILE A 93 9.66 -1.33 -0.39
C ILE A 93 9.65 -0.07 0.48
N LEU A 94 10.64 0.83 0.32
CA LEU A 94 10.71 2.14 0.99
C LEU A 94 9.50 3.02 0.68
N GLY A 95 8.94 2.87 -0.53
CA GLY A 95 7.75 3.57 -0.98
C GLY A 95 6.50 3.30 -0.16
N VAL A 96 6.44 2.15 0.52
CA VAL A 96 5.28 1.75 1.35
C VAL A 96 5.49 2.12 2.84
N PHE A 97 6.69 2.52 3.25
CA PHE A 97 7.06 2.71 4.66
C PHE A 97 6.14 3.67 5.42
N ALA A 98 5.77 4.80 4.84
CA ALA A 98 4.89 5.76 5.50
C ALA A 98 3.48 5.20 5.82
N LEU A 99 3.04 4.15 5.11
CA LEU A 99 1.72 3.55 5.30
C LEU A 99 1.72 2.47 6.40
N CYS A 100 2.84 1.77 6.61
CA CYS A 100 2.93 0.65 7.54
C CYS A 100 2.65 1.03 9.01
N PRO A 101 3.27 2.08 9.60
CA PRO A 101 2.99 2.52 10.96
C PRO A 101 1.54 2.94 11.20
N ARG A 102 0.87 3.45 10.15
CA ARG A 102 -0.52 3.92 10.23
C ARG A 102 -1.51 2.78 10.38
N SER A 103 -1.23 1.62 9.77
CA SER A 103 -2.04 0.40 9.88
C SER A 103 -1.85 -0.30 11.24
N GLY A 104 -0.61 -0.38 11.70
CA GLY A 104 -0.23 -1.17 12.87
C GLY A 104 0.02 -2.65 12.53
N TRP A 105 0.81 -3.34 13.35
CA TRP A 105 1.37 -4.64 13.00
C TRP A 105 0.33 -5.77 12.76
N PRO A 106 -0.79 -5.88 13.52
CA PRO A 106 -1.73 -6.98 13.31
C PRO A 106 -2.51 -6.84 12.01
N GLU A 107 -2.98 -5.62 11.72
CA GLU A 107 -3.69 -5.29 10.48
C GLU A 107 -2.78 -5.46 9.28
N LEU A 108 -1.56 -4.92 9.35
CA LEU A 108 -0.56 -5.06 8.30
C LEU A 108 -0.34 -6.54 7.95
N LEU A 109 -0.13 -7.40 8.96
CA LEU A 109 0.11 -8.82 8.76
C LEU A 109 -1.12 -9.56 8.21
N LEU A 110 -2.32 -9.28 8.73
CA LEU A 110 -3.56 -9.89 8.27
C LEU A 110 -3.79 -9.59 6.77
N TRP A 111 -3.74 -8.32 6.39
CA TRP A 111 -3.98 -7.90 5.01
C TRP A 111 -2.86 -8.34 4.07
N TYR A 112 -1.61 -8.35 4.54
CA TYR A 112 -0.50 -8.91 3.80
C TYR A 112 -0.73 -10.40 3.48
N LEU A 113 -1.16 -11.20 4.47
CA LEU A 113 -1.44 -12.63 4.26
C LEU A 113 -2.64 -12.86 3.32
N ILE A 114 -3.69 -12.03 3.41
CA ILE A 114 -4.82 -12.09 2.47
C ILE A 114 -4.35 -11.78 1.04
N CYS A 115 -3.57 -10.71 0.85
CA CYS A 115 -3.02 -10.37 -0.47
C CYS A 115 -2.11 -11.48 -1.00
N LEU A 116 -1.26 -12.04 -0.14
CA LEU A 116 -0.34 -13.13 -0.48
C LEU A 116 -1.12 -14.37 -0.96
N LEU A 117 -2.17 -14.75 -0.24
CA LEU A 117 -3.02 -15.88 -0.59
C LEU A 117 -3.70 -15.67 -1.95
N VAL A 118 -4.36 -14.52 -2.15
CA VAL A 118 -5.06 -14.21 -3.39
C VAL A 118 -4.09 -14.10 -4.57
N PHE A 119 -2.91 -13.54 -4.34
CA PHE A 119 -1.84 -13.42 -5.33
C PHE A 119 -1.33 -14.80 -5.80
N PHE A 120 -0.99 -15.70 -4.87
CA PHE A 120 -0.56 -17.06 -5.24
C PHE A 120 -1.70 -17.88 -5.85
N LEU A 121 -2.94 -17.68 -5.42
CA LEU A 121 -4.10 -18.29 -6.07
C LEU A 121 -4.21 -17.84 -7.53
N ALA A 122 -4.06 -16.54 -7.81
CA ALA A 122 -4.08 -16.02 -9.17
C ALA A 122 -2.92 -16.57 -10.02
N ILE A 123 -1.70 -16.69 -9.47
CA ILE A 123 -0.59 -17.35 -10.15
C ILE A 123 -0.94 -18.80 -10.48
N LEU A 124 -1.49 -19.55 -9.52
CA LEU A 124 -1.87 -20.96 -9.71
C LEU A 124 -2.96 -21.09 -10.78
N VAL A 125 -4.03 -20.29 -10.69
CA VAL A 125 -5.12 -20.26 -11.67
C VAL A 125 -4.59 -19.91 -13.05
N GLY A 126 -3.77 -18.87 -13.19
CA GLY A 126 -3.14 -18.50 -14.45
C GLY A 126 -2.29 -19.62 -15.05
N SER A 127 -1.56 -20.35 -14.19
CA SER A 127 -0.70 -21.47 -14.57
C SER A 127 -1.46 -22.68 -15.12
N ILE A 128 -2.65 -22.97 -14.59
CA ILE A 128 -3.46 -24.14 -14.98
C ILE A 128 -4.55 -23.81 -16.00
N LEU A 129 -4.86 -22.53 -16.22
CA LEU A 129 -5.95 -22.10 -17.09
C LEU A 129 -5.70 -22.61 -18.53
N PRO A 130 -6.63 -23.37 -19.14
CA PRO A 130 -6.45 -23.89 -20.49
C PRO A 130 -6.51 -22.80 -21.55
N HIS A 131 -7.25 -21.71 -21.30
CA HIS A 131 -7.34 -20.56 -22.21
C HIS A 131 -6.04 -19.74 -22.22
N ASP A 132 -5.57 -19.38 -23.41
CA ASP A 132 -4.34 -18.61 -23.60
C ASP A 132 -4.63 -17.10 -23.52
N LEU A 133 -4.39 -16.53 -22.34
CA LEU A 133 -4.53 -15.09 -22.10
C LEU A 133 -3.48 -14.27 -22.85
N THR A 134 -2.38 -14.90 -23.29
CA THR A 134 -1.29 -14.20 -23.97
C THR A 134 -1.62 -13.83 -25.41
N LEU A 135 -2.55 -14.57 -26.02
CA LEU A 135 -3.15 -14.23 -27.32
C LEU A 135 -4.06 -13.00 -27.19
N ASP A 136 -4.81 -12.92 -26.09
CA ASP A 136 -5.83 -11.89 -25.86
C ASP A 136 -5.29 -10.65 -25.13
N VAL A 137 -3.97 -10.41 -25.12
CA VAL A 137 -3.35 -9.31 -24.36
C VAL A 137 -3.95 -7.93 -24.69
N VAL A 138 -4.34 -7.70 -25.95
CA VAL A 138 -5.00 -6.46 -26.38
C VAL A 138 -6.39 -6.33 -25.74
N ILE A 139 -7.16 -7.42 -25.69
CA ILE A 139 -8.50 -7.43 -25.09
C ILE A 139 -8.38 -7.22 -23.58
N LEU A 140 -7.43 -7.88 -22.92
CA LEU A 140 -7.14 -7.69 -21.50
C LEU A 140 -6.79 -6.24 -21.19
N PHE A 141 -5.98 -5.60 -22.03
CA PHE A 141 -5.64 -4.19 -21.89
C PHE A 141 -6.87 -3.28 -22.05
N VAL A 142 -7.72 -3.52 -23.06
CA VAL A 142 -8.96 -2.74 -23.28
C VAL A 142 -9.94 -2.88 -22.11
N ILE A 143 -10.20 -4.11 -21.64
CA ILE A 143 -11.09 -4.36 -20.50
C ILE A 143 -10.52 -3.70 -19.24
N SER A 144 -9.21 -3.83 -19.02
CA SER A 144 -8.53 -3.19 -17.88
C SER A 144 -8.64 -1.68 -17.92
N PHE A 145 -8.54 -1.08 -19.11
CA PHE A 145 -8.71 0.37 -19.28
C PHE A 145 -10.14 0.82 -18.96
N ILE A 146 -11.16 0.06 -19.39
CA ILE A 146 -12.56 0.34 -19.04
C ILE A 146 -12.75 0.26 -17.52
N PHE A 147 -12.26 -0.79 -16.87
CA PHE A 147 -12.33 -0.92 -15.41
C PHE A 147 -11.54 0.16 -14.68
N LEU A 148 -10.43 0.63 -15.26
CA LEU A 148 -9.65 1.74 -14.71
C LEU A 148 -10.44 3.04 -14.78
N ILE A 149 -11.11 3.35 -15.90
CA ILE A 149 -11.98 4.54 -16.01
C ILE A 149 -13.09 4.49 -14.96
N VAL A 150 -13.76 3.34 -14.82
CA VAL A 150 -14.80 3.14 -13.79
C VAL A 150 -14.21 3.31 -12.38
N SER A 151 -13.02 2.78 -12.13
CA SER A 151 -12.31 2.91 -10.85
C SER A 151 -11.97 4.37 -10.54
N VAL A 152 -11.48 5.13 -11.53
CA VAL A 152 -11.19 6.57 -11.40
C VAL A 152 -12.48 7.34 -11.07
N PHE A 153 -13.58 7.01 -11.73
CA PHE A 153 -14.89 7.59 -11.39
C PHE A 153 -15.32 7.27 -9.96
N LEU A 154 -15.18 6.01 -9.52
CA LEU A 154 -15.54 5.58 -8.16
C LEU A 154 -14.70 6.26 -7.07
N ILE A 155 -13.40 6.43 -7.28
CA ILE A 155 -12.55 7.16 -6.33
C ILE A 155 -12.90 8.65 -6.30
N MET A 156 -13.18 9.29 -7.44
CA MET A 156 -13.66 10.67 -7.48
C MET A 156 -15.02 10.83 -6.76
N LEU A 157 -15.94 9.88 -6.98
CA LEU A 157 -17.22 9.83 -6.27
C LEU A 157 -17.02 9.69 -4.76
N HIS A 158 -16.08 8.84 -4.32
CA HIS A 158 -15.72 8.72 -2.90
C HIS A 158 -15.21 10.05 -2.33
N LEU A 159 -14.33 10.76 -3.05
CA LEU A 159 -13.78 12.03 -2.60
C LEU A 159 -14.86 13.12 -2.47
N MET A 160 -15.82 13.16 -3.39
CA MET A 160 -16.88 14.18 -3.41
C MET A 160 -18.03 13.87 -2.43
N SER A 161 -18.53 12.63 -2.42
CA SER A 161 -19.74 12.25 -1.67
C SER A 161 -19.45 11.59 -0.31
N ARG A 162 -18.18 11.26 -0.03
CA ARG A 162 -17.74 10.54 1.18
C ARG A 162 -18.43 9.17 1.39
N THR A 163 -19.03 8.59 0.36
CA THR A 163 -19.69 7.28 0.47
C THR A 163 -18.66 6.16 0.61
N SER A 164 -18.76 5.33 1.65
CA SER A 164 -17.83 4.19 1.86
C SER A 164 -18.00 3.05 0.85
N HIS A 165 -19.14 2.98 0.15
CA HIS A 165 -19.40 1.91 -0.82
C HIS A 165 -18.56 2.07 -2.09
N SER A 166 -18.32 3.33 -2.52
CA SER A 166 -17.54 3.61 -3.73
C SER A 166 -16.06 3.25 -3.58
N ILE A 167 -15.48 3.39 -2.39
CA ILE A 167 -14.08 3.01 -2.15
C ILE A 167 -13.89 1.48 -2.17
N ILE A 168 -14.86 0.72 -1.66
CA ILE A 168 -14.83 -0.75 -1.71
C ILE A 168 -14.96 -1.23 -3.15
N LEU A 169 -15.89 -0.67 -3.92
CA LEU A 169 -16.04 -0.99 -5.33
C LEU A 169 -14.78 -0.63 -6.14
N TYR A 170 -14.19 0.55 -5.89
CA TYR A 170 -12.91 0.93 -6.48
C TYR A 170 -11.83 -0.13 -6.22
N GLN A 171 -11.69 -0.60 -4.97
CA GLN A 171 -10.72 -1.63 -4.63
C GLN A 171 -10.99 -2.93 -5.38
N ILE A 172 -12.24 -3.38 -5.44
CA ILE A 172 -12.61 -4.61 -6.16
C ILE A 172 -12.26 -4.50 -7.64
N PHE A 173 -12.61 -3.41 -8.32
CA PHE A 173 -12.31 -3.23 -9.74
C PHE A 173 -10.81 -3.23 -10.02
N VAL A 174 -10.03 -2.48 -9.24
CA VAL A 174 -8.56 -2.46 -9.43
C VAL A 174 -7.95 -3.81 -9.09
N SER A 175 -8.39 -4.48 -8.02
CA SER A 175 -7.93 -5.85 -7.72
C SER A 175 -8.22 -6.82 -8.86
N VAL A 176 -9.39 -6.76 -9.49
CA VAL A 176 -9.70 -7.61 -10.66
C VAL A 176 -8.75 -7.33 -11.82
N ILE A 177 -8.42 -6.07 -12.10
CA ILE A 177 -7.43 -5.71 -13.13
C ILE A 177 -6.09 -6.36 -12.81
N ILE A 178 -5.57 -6.13 -11.60
CA ILE A 178 -4.25 -6.62 -11.20
C ILE A 178 -4.21 -8.16 -11.22
N LEU A 179 -5.21 -8.84 -10.66
CA LEU A 179 -5.25 -10.30 -10.64
C LEU A 179 -5.33 -10.91 -12.05
N THR A 180 -6.00 -10.24 -12.98
CA THR A 180 -6.02 -10.63 -14.40
C THR A 180 -4.62 -10.54 -15.02
N PHE A 181 -3.87 -9.48 -14.73
CA PHE A 181 -2.48 -9.35 -15.17
C PHE A 181 -1.54 -10.34 -14.49
N VAL A 182 -1.74 -10.65 -13.21
CA VAL A 182 -1.00 -11.72 -12.52
C VAL A 182 -1.21 -13.07 -13.20
N MET A 183 -2.44 -13.40 -13.60
CA MET A 183 -2.72 -14.61 -14.37
C MET A 183 -2.03 -14.61 -15.73
N TYR A 184 -2.09 -13.49 -16.46
CA TYR A 184 -1.36 -13.31 -17.72
C TYR A 184 0.16 -13.48 -17.53
N HIS A 185 0.74 -12.87 -16.51
CA HIS A 185 2.16 -12.96 -16.20
C HIS A 185 2.57 -14.39 -15.84
N ALA A 186 1.76 -15.10 -15.03
CA ALA A 186 1.99 -16.51 -14.74
C ALA A 186 2.04 -17.38 -16.02
N GLN A 187 1.18 -17.12 -17.00
CA GLN A 187 1.23 -17.81 -18.29
C GLN A 187 2.50 -17.49 -19.08
N THR A 188 2.89 -16.21 -19.17
CA THR A 188 4.13 -15.83 -19.87
C THR A 188 5.40 -16.41 -19.21
N ILE A 189 5.39 -16.63 -17.89
CA ILE A 189 6.50 -17.22 -17.13
C ILE A 189 6.59 -18.73 -17.34
N ASN A 190 5.47 -19.44 -17.27
CA ASN A 190 5.43 -20.89 -17.46
C ASN A 190 5.72 -21.31 -18.91
N GLY A 191 5.38 -20.44 -19.88
CA GLY A 191 5.66 -20.65 -21.31
C GLY A 191 4.70 -21.62 -21.99
N GLY A 192 5.01 -21.99 -23.24
CA GLY A 192 4.16 -22.87 -24.05
C GLY A 192 2.87 -22.21 -24.58
N ARG A 193 2.85 -20.88 -24.65
CA ARG A 193 1.72 -20.02 -25.05
C ARG A 193 2.15 -19.02 -26.13
N PHE A 194 1.23 -18.24 -26.68
CA PHE A 194 1.49 -17.29 -27.77
C PHE A 194 2.64 -16.31 -27.45
N ALA A 195 2.70 -15.79 -26.22
CA ALA A 195 3.82 -15.00 -25.74
C ALA A 195 4.48 -15.67 -24.52
N GLU A 196 5.81 -15.78 -24.54
CA GLU A 196 6.59 -16.29 -23.43
C GLU A 196 7.77 -15.37 -23.09
N LEU A 197 8.11 -15.31 -21.82
CA LEU A 197 9.30 -14.59 -21.34
C LEU A 197 10.56 -15.38 -21.69
N ARG A 198 11.62 -14.64 -22.07
CA ARG A 198 12.94 -15.23 -22.31
C ARG A 198 13.47 -15.80 -20.99
N VAL A 199 14.06 -16.99 -21.04
CA VAL A 199 14.63 -17.67 -19.86
C VAL A 199 15.72 -16.87 -19.13
N ASN A 200 16.32 -15.88 -19.80
CA ASN A 200 17.34 -15.00 -19.22
C ASN A 200 16.74 -13.78 -18.50
N ASP A 201 15.46 -13.46 -18.71
CA ASP A 201 14.79 -12.28 -18.16
C ASP A 201 14.10 -12.58 -16.80
N TYR A 202 14.69 -13.46 -15.97
CA TYR A 202 14.09 -13.89 -14.70
C TYR A 202 13.96 -12.75 -13.68
N LEU A 203 14.91 -11.81 -13.66
CA LEU A 203 14.83 -10.61 -12.80
C LEU A 203 13.67 -9.71 -13.22
N LEU A 204 13.45 -9.53 -14.53
CA LEU A 204 12.33 -8.76 -15.05
C LEU A 204 10.99 -9.40 -14.67
N ALA A 205 10.87 -10.71 -14.85
CA ALA A 205 9.67 -11.44 -14.45
C ALA A 205 9.39 -11.32 -12.93
N SER A 206 10.43 -11.40 -12.10
CA SER A 206 10.31 -11.25 -10.65
C SER A 206 9.91 -9.83 -10.24
N ILE A 207 10.44 -8.79 -10.89
CA ILE A 207 10.07 -7.39 -10.62
C ILE A 207 8.60 -7.14 -10.98
N ILE A 208 8.13 -7.66 -12.12
CA ILE A 208 6.73 -7.53 -12.54
C ILE A 208 5.80 -8.15 -11.49
N LEU A 209 6.05 -9.41 -11.10
CA LEU A 209 5.26 -10.07 -10.06
C LEU A 209 5.30 -9.35 -8.71
N PHE A 210 6.46 -8.80 -8.35
CA PHE A 210 6.60 -8.01 -7.13
C PHE A 210 5.75 -6.73 -7.19
N TYR A 211 5.74 -6.03 -8.33
CA TYR A 211 4.91 -4.83 -8.51
C TYR A 211 3.41 -5.13 -8.52
N ASP A 212 3.00 -6.22 -9.15
CA ASP A 212 1.60 -6.67 -9.10
C ASP A 212 1.15 -6.87 -7.64
N PHE A 213 2.00 -7.53 -6.84
CA PHE A 213 1.73 -7.68 -5.41
C PHE A 213 1.72 -6.34 -4.67
N ILE A 214 2.69 -5.45 -4.92
CA ILE A 214 2.78 -4.15 -4.24
C ILE A 214 1.53 -3.30 -4.52
N VAL A 215 1.06 -3.24 -5.76
CA VAL A 215 -0.17 -2.51 -6.11
C VAL A 215 -1.38 -3.15 -5.42
N LEU A 216 -1.48 -4.48 -5.44
CA LEU A 216 -2.54 -5.22 -4.75
C LEU A 216 -2.56 -4.91 -3.25
N PHE A 217 -1.39 -4.89 -2.61
CA PHE A 217 -1.25 -4.60 -1.19
C PHE A 217 -1.55 -3.14 -0.86
N LEU A 218 -1.08 -2.20 -1.69
CA LEU A 218 -1.33 -0.76 -1.55
C LEU A 218 -2.83 -0.43 -1.50
N LEU A 219 -3.64 -1.12 -2.31
CA LEU A 219 -5.10 -0.96 -2.33
C LEU A 219 -5.75 -1.20 -0.97
N THR A 220 -5.17 -2.06 -0.14
CA THR A 220 -5.76 -2.46 1.15
C THR A 220 -5.54 -1.43 2.26
N PHE A 221 -4.55 -0.54 2.16
CA PHE A 221 -4.19 0.38 3.25
C PHE A 221 -5.31 1.34 3.65
N TYR A 222 -6.18 1.72 2.71
CA TYR A 222 -7.34 2.54 3.05
C TYR A 222 -8.24 1.83 4.08
N VAL A 223 -8.55 0.56 3.83
CA VAL A 223 -9.40 -0.25 4.72
C VAL A 223 -8.67 -0.59 6.01
N GLN A 224 -7.38 -0.93 5.93
CA GLN A 224 -6.53 -1.17 7.12
C GLN A 224 -6.59 -0.01 8.12
N VAL A 225 -6.47 1.23 7.63
CA VAL A 225 -6.39 2.42 8.49
C VAL A 225 -7.79 2.87 8.95
N ARG A 226 -8.81 2.79 8.10
CA ARG A 226 -10.16 3.32 8.41
C ARG A 226 -11.10 2.29 9.06
N PHE A 227 -10.94 1.02 8.75
CA PHE A 227 -11.81 -0.07 9.21
C PHE A 227 -10.97 -1.24 9.75
N PRO A 228 -10.13 -1.02 10.79
CA PRO A 228 -9.33 -2.09 11.36
C PRO A 228 -10.24 -3.20 11.90
N LEU A 229 -9.97 -4.44 11.48
CA LEU A 229 -10.72 -5.63 11.87
C LEU A 229 -10.34 -6.09 13.29
N ILE A 230 -9.08 -5.89 13.65
CA ILE A 230 -8.45 -6.16 14.93
C ILE A 230 -8.50 -4.88 15.75
N LYS A 231 -9.48 -4.81 16.66
CA LYS A 231 -9.57 -3.69 17.62
C LYS A 231 -8.27 -3.62 18.42
N ARG A 232 -7.58 -2.47 18.39
CA ARG A 232 -6.44 -2.18 19.28
C ARG A 232 -6.91 -2.33 20.73
N GLY A 233 -6.64 -3.47 21.34
CA GLY A 233 -6.56 -3.56 22.78
C GLY A 233 -5.55 -2.53 23.23
N ARG A 234 -5.96 -1.63 24.12
CA ARG A 234 -5.12 -0.62 24.77
C ARG A 234 -3.83 -1.34 25.21
N GLN A 235 -2.72 -1.10 24.52
CA GLN A 235 -1.41 -1.60 24.98
C GLN A 235 -1.07 -0.77 26.22
N THR A 236 -1.48 -1.26 27.38
CA THR A 236 -1.12 -0.71 28.68
C THR A 236 0.35 -1.04 28.94
N THR A 237 1.23 -0.21 28.42
CA THR A 237 2.58 -0.03 28.96
C THR A 237 2.76 1.41 29.44
N GLU A 238 1.66 2.07 29.82
CA GLU A 238 1.73 3.25 30.69
C GLU A 238 1.61 2.75 32.12
N ALA A 239 2.68 2.93 32.89
CA ALA A 239 2.64 2.82 34.35
C ALA A 239 1.53 3.76 34.87
N PRO A 240 0.79 3.37 35.92
CA PRO A 240 -0.29 4.18 36.44
C PRO A 240 0.25 5.58 36.81
N PRO A 241 -0.43 6.67 36.42
CA PRO A 241 -0.02 8.00 36.83
C PRO A 241 -0.10 8.09 38.35
N THR A 242 1.04 8.26 39.00
CA THR A 242 1.13 8.64 40.40
C THR A 242 0.37 9.95 40.57
N THR A 243 -0.88 9.85 41.00
CA THR A 243 -1.72 11.01 41.29
C THR A 243 -1.24 11.56 42.62
N VAL A 244 -0.30 12.51 42.57
CA VAL A 244 0.08 13.31 43.73
C VAL A 244 -1.07 14.29 43.97
N TYR A 245 -1.90 14.00 44.97
CA TYR A 245 -2.88 14.95 45.46
C TYR A 245 -2.13 16.12 46.12
N PHE A 246 -2.06 17.25 45.45
CA PHE A 246 -1.80 18.52 46.11
C PHE A 246 -3.09 18.95 46.82
N THR A 247 -3.17 18.69 48.13
CA THR A 247 -4.16 19.32 48.99
C THR A 247 -3.89 20.83 49.01
N THR A 248 -4.66 21.59 48.25
CA THR A 248 -4.68 23.05 48.33
C THR A 248 -5.24 23.41 49.71
N LEU A 249 -4.37 23.89 50.60
CA LEU A 249 -4.77 24.52 51.87
C LEU A 249 -5.72 25.68 51.54
N ALA A 250 -6.91 25.63 52.13
CA ALA A 250 -7.94 26.65 52.01
C ALA A 250 -7.37 28.04 52.33
N ALA A 251 -7.61 28.99 51.43
CA ALA A 251 -7.30 30.39 51.65
C ALA A 251 -8.15 30.93 52.83
N PRO A 252 -7.58 31.79 53.69
CA PRO A 252 -8.32 32.35 54.81
C PRO A 252 -9.43 33.30 54.33
N GLU A 253 -10.57 33.12 54.97
CA GLU A 253 -11.83 33.85 54.89
C GLU A 253 -11.63 35.38 54.88
N ALA A 254 -12.16 36.04 53.85
CA ALA A 254 -12.11 37.48 53.69
C ALA A 254 -13.04 38.18 54.70
N ALA A 255 -12.51 39.18 55.40
CA ALA A 255 -13.22 40.02 56.35
C ALA A 255 -14.38 40.83 55.69
N PRO A 256 -15.47 41.13 56.43
CA PRO A 256 -16.64 41.79 55.87
C PRO A 256 -16.40 43.29 55.59
N ALA A 257 -16.82 43.72 54.40
CA ALA A 257 -16.78 45.10 53.93
C ALA A 257 -17.86 45.97 54.60
N ALA A 258 -17.50 47.23 54.88
CA ALA A 258 -18.35 48.29 55.44
C ALA A 258 -19.46 48.77 54.49
N PRO A 259 -20.54 49.41 54.99
CA PRO A 259 -21.76 49.61 54.21
C PRO A 259 -21.82 50.93 53.42
N ALA A 260 -22.42 50.79 52.24
CA ALA A 260 -23.34 51.67 51.51
C ALA A 260 -22.98 53.14 51.21
N ALA A 261 -22.91 53.44 49.91
CA ALA A 261 -23.45 54.68 49.34
C ALA A 261 -24.22 54.34 48.04
N ALA A 262 -25.44 54.85 47.92
CA ALA A 262 -26.30 54.80 46.75
C ALA A 262 -26.64 56.24 46.32
N PRO A 263 -27.35 56.48 45.21
CA PRO A 263 -27.15 55.99 43.85
C PRO A 263 -27.03 57.18 42.85
N ALA A 264 -26.63 56.93 41.61
CA ALA A 264 -26.87 57.86 40.50
C ALA A 264 -27.25 57.09 39.23
N ALA A 265 -28.51 57.23 38.79
CA ALA A 265 -28.94 57.09 37.39
C ALA A 265 -28.54 58.38 36.63
N PRO A 266 -28.50 58.48 35.29
CA PRO A 266 -29.26 57.77 34.24
C PRO A 266 -28.30 57.24 33.12
N ALA A 267 -28.64 56.76 31.93
CA ALA A 267 -29.72 57.02 31.00
C ALA A 267 -29.81 55.87 29.96
N ALA A 268 -30.97 55.80 29.31
CA ALA A 268 -31.30 54.88 28.23
C ALA A 268 -30.42 55.06 26.98
N ALA A 269 -30.14 53.97 26.28
CA ALA A 269 -29.74 53.96 24.87
C ALA A 269 -30.40 52.76 24.14
N PRO A 270 -30.69 52.88 22.83
CA PRO A 270 -31.75 52.13 22.15
C PRO A 270 -31.28 50.84 21.46
N ALA A 271 -32.27 50.11 20.96
CA ALA A 271 -32.20 48.82 20.27
C ALA A 271 -31.81 48.91 18.77
N ALA A 272 -31.57 47.72 18.20
CA ALA A 272 -31.50 47.35 16.77
C ALA A 272 -30.14 47.63 16.08
N GLU A 273 -29.60 46.87 15.12
CA GLU A 273 -29.99 45.79 14.20
C GLU A 273 -28.74 44.87 14.02
N GLY A 274 -28.80 43.56 13.80
CA GLY A 274 -29.21 42.94 12.54
C GLY A 274 -28.11 43.02 11.46
N PHE A 275 -27.18 42.06 11.38
CA PHE A 275 -26.46 41.78 10.13
C PHE A 275 -26.05 40.30 10.01
N ARG A 276 -26.51 39.68 8.92
CA ARG A 276 -26.28 38.31 8.43
C ARG A 276 -25.32 38.34 7.24
N PHE A 277 -24.85 37.14 6.85
CA PHE A 277 -24.08 36.75 5.65
C PHE A 277 -22.56 36.91 5.79
N ILE A 278 -21.70 35.95 5.44
CA ILE A 278 -21.80 34.75 4.57
C ILE A 278 -21.09 33.58 5.26
#